data_AF-A0A7R9TDY4-F1
#
_entry.id   AF-A0A7R9TDY4-F1
#
_cell.length_a   1.000
_cell.length_b   1.000
_cell.length_c   1.000
_cell.angle_alpha   90.00
_cell.angle_beta   90.00
_cell.angle_gamma   90.00
#
_symmetry.space_group_name_H-M   'P 1'
#
loop_
_entity.id
_entity.type
_entity.pdbx_description
1 polymer ?
#
loop_
_entity_poly.entity_id
_entity_poly.type
_entity_poly.pdbx_seq_one_letter_code
_entity_poly.pdbx_strand_id
1 'polypeptide(L)'
;MPDEDVDDGTDWITRTHDLKDGEEANLVLGAGFEREEVELMELPPELLAVIEEGGEMAFKGAPDEEAVLCTRDKTYAVKRVETSNTLLLLQPPGGLGDDDDDDD
;
A
#
# COMPACT_ATOMS: atom_id res chain seq x y z
N MET A 1 -24.36 -1.21 -29.83
CA MET A 1 -23.94 -2.35 -29.00
C MET A 1 -23.20 -1.71 -27.85
N PRO A 2 -23.75 -1.69 -26.62
CA PRO A 2 -23.01 -1.14 -25.50
C PRO A 2 -21.89 -2.10 -25.13
N ASP A 3 -20.79 -1.47 -24.77
CA ASP A 3 -19.43 -1.93 -24.67
C ASP A 3 -19.28 -3.15 -23.74
N GLU A 4 -18.48 -4.12 -24.18
CA GLU A 4 -18.05 -5.25 -23.37
C GLU A 4 -17.35 -4.72 -22.11
N ASP A 5 -17.84 -5.10 -20.93
CA ASP A 5 -17.24 -4.80 -19.64
C ASP A 5 -15.78 -5.29 -19.64
N VAL A 6 -14.85 -4.37 -19.86
CA VAL A 6 -13.42 -4.62 -19.72
C VAL A 6 -13.17 -4.86 -18.24
N ASP A 7 -13.00 -6.12 -17.86
CA ASP A 7 -12.60 -6.51 -16.52
C ASP A 7 -11.15 -6.08 -16.25
N ASP A 8 -10.96 -4.84 -15.79
CA ASP A 8 -9.65 -4.29 -15.41
C ASP A 8 -9.14 -4.86 -14.07
N GLY A 9 -9.82 -5.85 -13.47
CA GLY A 9 -9.44 -6.47 -12.20
C GLY A 9 -9.64 -5.58 -10.97
N THR A 10 -9.99 -4.30 -11.16
CA THR A 10 -10.29 -3.33 -10.10
C THR A 10 -11.67 -3.51 -9.48
N ASP A 11 -12.58 -4.25 -10.13
CA ASP A 11 -13.96 -4.48 -9.68
C ASP A 11 -14.09 -5.64 -8.66
N TRP A 12 -12.97 -6.16 -8.16
CA TRP A 12 -12.99 -7.29 -7.23
C TRP A 12 -13.75 -7.00 -5.93
N ILE A 13 -13.74 -5.74 -5.46
CA ILE A 13 -14.43 -5.33 -4.22
C ILE A 13 -15.93 -5.57 -4.38
N THR A 14 -16.50 -5.10 -5.48
CA THR A 14 -17.92 -5.23 -5.84
C THR A 14 -18.31 -6.70 -5.93
N ARG A 15 -17.53 -7.50 -6.66
CA ARG A 15 -17.81 -8.93 -6.85
C ARG A 15 -17.70 -9.75 -5.57
N THR A 16 -16.70 -9.46 -4.74
CA THR A 16 -16.47 -10.22 -3.49
C THR A 16 -17.60 -10.00 -2.50
N HIS A 17 -18.22 -8.82 -2.51
CA HIS A 17 -19.25 -8.43 -1.56
C HIS A 17 -20.66 -8.43 -2.17
N ASP A 18 -20.81 -8.92 -3.41
CA ASP A 18 -22.08 -8.96 -4.16
C ASP A 18 -22.80 -7.59 -4.21
N LEU A 19 -22.02 -6.50 -4.30
CA LEU A 19 -22.53 -5.13 -4.31
C LEU A 19 -23.07 -4.78 -5.70
N LYS A 20 -24.17 -4.03 -5.76
CA LYS A 20 -24.68 -3.45 -7.01
C LYS A 20 -24.12 -2.06 -7.25
N ASP A 21 -24.07 -1.65 -8.52
CA ASP A 21 -23.70 -0.28 -8.88
C ASP A 21 -24.63 0.73 -8.17
N GLY A 22 -24.03 1.67 -7.44
CA GLY A 22 -24.75 2.66 -6.64
C GLY A 22 -25.32 2.17 -5.31
N GLU A 23 -25.02 0.93 -4.87
CA GLU A 23 -25.43 0.41 -3.57
C GLU A 23 -24.59 1.02 -2.43
N GLU A 24 -25.26 1.52 -1.38
CA GLU A 24 -24.60 2.03 -0.18
C GLU A 24 -24.15 0.86 0.71
N ALA A 25 -22.85 0.76 0.96
CA ALA A 25 -22.27 -0.23 1.86
C ALA A 25 -21.71 0.44 3.12
N ASN A 26 -21.90 -0.21 4.28
CA ASN A 26 -21.30 0.23 5.53
C ASN A 26 -19.95 -0.44 5.75
N LEU A 27 -18.91 0.36 6.00
CA LEU A 27 -17.60 -0.14 6.39
C LEU A 27 -17.62 -0.45 7.89
N VAL A 28 -17.42 -1.72 8.24
CA VAL A 28 -17.31 -2.19 9.62
C VAL A 28 -15.91 -2.73 9.87
N LEU A 29 -15.30 -2.32 10.98
CA LEU A 29 -14.00 -2.84 11.38
C LEU A 29 -14.19 -4.24 11.96
N GLY A 30 -13.39 -5.20 11.47
CA GLY A 30 -13.34 -6.55 12.03
C GLY A 30 -12.87 -6.51 13.50
N ALA A 31 -13.23 -7.52 14.28
CA ALA A 31 -12.97 -7.55 15.73
C ALA A 31 -11.48 -7.51 16.12
N GLY A 32 -10.55 -7.71 15.17
CA GLY A 32 -9.11 -7.64 15.36
C GLY A 32 -8.42 -6.55 14.52
N PHE A 33 -9.14 -5.52 14.07
CA PHE A 33 -8.53 -4.46 13.26
C PHE A 33 -7.60 -3.57 14.11
N GLU A 34 -6.31 -3.57 13.79
CA GLU A 34 -5.30 -2.67 14.37
C GLU A 34 -4.94 -1.57 13.36
N ARG A 35 -5.00 -0.30 13.79
CA ARG A 35 -4.84 0.87 12.90
C ARG A 35 -3.39 1.22 12.55
N GLU A 36 -2.42 0.60 13.22
CA GLU A 36 -1.04 1.09 13.29
C GLU A 36 -0.01 0.13 12.70
N GLU A 37 -0.44 -0.92 12.00
CA GLU A 37 0.48 -1.92 11.44
C GLU A 37 1.14 -1.46 10.13
N VAL A 38 0.48 -0.58 9.37
CA VAL A 38 0.94 -0.15 8.04
C VAL A 38 0.86 1.37 7.91
N GLU A 39 1.96 1.99 7.45
CA GLU A 39 2.00 3.41 7.08
C GLU A 39 2.32 3.56 5.59
N LEU A 40 1.70 4.55 4.95
CA LEU A 40 1.98 4.89 3.55
C LEU A 40 3.12 5.91 3.47
N MET A 41 4.03 5.67 2.54
CA MET A 41 5.13 6.58 2.23
C MET A 41 5.07 7.01 0.77
N GLU A 42 5.21 8.31 0.54
CA GLU A 42 5.41 8.82 -0.81
C GLU A 42 6.80 8.41 -1.30
N LEU A 43 6.83 7.80 -2.48
CA LEU A 43 8.05 7.28 -3.07
C LEU A 43 8.38 8.03 -4.39
N PRO A 44 9.40 8.91 -4.39
CA PRO A 44 9.91 9.55 -5.59
C PRO A 44 10.39 8.53 -6.64
N PRO A 45 10.36 8.86 -7.94
CA PRO A 45 10.76 7.95 -9.01
C PRO A 45 12.19 7.41 -8.86
N GLU A 46 13.11 8.20 -8.31
CA GLU A 46 14.49 7.75 -8.07
C GLU A 46 14.61 6.75 -6.92
N LEU A 47 13.70 6.78 -5.96
CA LEU A 47 13.62 5.75 -4.90
C LEU A 47 12.93 4.50 -5.42
N LEU A 48 11.97 4.64 -6.34
CA LEU A 48 11.34 3.50 -7.01
C LEU A 48 12.36 2.68 -7.79
N ALA A 49 13.18 3.35 -8.60
CA ALA A 49 14.24 2.70 -9.36
C ALA A 49 15.21 1.93 -8.45
N VAL A 50 15.55 2.47 -7.26
CA VAL A 50 16.41 1.76 -6.29
C VAL A 50 15.74 0.49 -5.79
N ILE A 51 14.44 0.50 -5.48
CA ILE A 51 13.70 -0.71 -5.06
C ILE A 51 13.67 -1.74 -6.20
N GLU A 52 13.32 -1.30 -7.41
CA GLU A 52 13.20 -2.18 -8.57
C GLU A 52 14.54 -2.81 -8.96
N GLU A 53 15.65 -2.12 -8.74
CA GLU A 53 17.01 -2.64 -8.94
C GLU A 53 17.48 -3.57 -7.80
N GLY A 54 16.68 -3.77 -6.75
CA GLY A 54 17.03 -4.55 -5.56
C GLY A 54 18.02 -3.84 -4.63
N GLY A 55 18.06 -2.51 -4.68
CA GLY A 55 18.93 -1.68 -3.86
C GLY A 55 18.47 -1.57 -2.41
N GLU A 56 19.43 -1.45 -1.49
CA GLU A 56 19.15 -1.32 -0.07
C GLU A 56 18.81 0.12 0.33
N MET A 57 17.83 0.24 1.23
CA MET A 57 17.45 1.50 1.87
C MET A 57 17.27 1.29 3.37
N ALA A 58 17.69 2.28 4.16
CA ALA A 58 17.63 2.20 5.60
C ALA A 58 17.14 3.50 6.22
N PHE A 59 16.19 3.39 7.14
CA PHE A 59 15.84 4.49 8.05
C PHE A 59 16.92 4.66 9.10
N LYS A 60 17.36 5.89 9.29
CA LYS A 60 18.35 6.26 10.30
C LYS A 60 17.84 7.46 11.08
N GLY A 61 18.01 7.45 12.39
CA GLY A 61 17.64 8.56 13.26
C GLY A 61 17.72 8.13 14.72
N ALA A 62 18.16 9.04 15.59
CA ALA A 62 18.05 8.87 17.03
C ALA A 62 16.63 9.22 17.52
N PRO A 63 16.22 8.81 18.74
CA PRO A 63 14.89 9.13 19.29
C PRO A 63 14.59 10.64 19.38
N ASP A 64 15.64 11.46 19.43
CA ASP A 64 15.62 12.92 19.54
C ASP A 64 15.99 13.63 18.22
N GLU A 65 16.19 12.88 17.14
CA GLU A 65 16.52 13.41 15.81
C GLU A 65 15.41 13.11 14.79
N GLU A 66 15.35 13.90 13.71
CA GLU A 66 14.47 13.59 12.59
C GLU A 66 14.96 12.33 11.86
N ALA A 67 14.04 11.42 11.56
CA ALA A 67 14.33 10.24 10.78
C ALA A 67 14.68 10.62 9.33
N VAL A 68 15.72 9.98 8.79
CA VAL A 68 16.13 10.10 7.39
C VAL A 68 16.13 8.73 6.73
N LEU A 69 15.78 8.70 5.46
CA LEU A 69 15.89 7.52 4.60
C LEU A 69 17.19 7.62 3.81
N CYS A 70 18.11 6.69 4.04
CA CYS A 70 19.36 6.62 3.31
C CYS A 70 19.30 5.51 2.26
N THR A 71 19.67 5.84 1.02
CA THR A 71 20.07 4.87 0.01
C THR A 71 21.59 4.75 0.00
N ARG A 72 22.17 3.97 -0.93
CA ARG A 72 23.63 3.87 -1.10
C ARG A 72 24.30 5.23 -1.31
N ASP A 73 23.65 6.11 -2.06
CA ASP A 73 24.27 7.32 -2.61
C ASP A 73 23.58 8.63 -2.17
N LYS A 74 22.39 8.56 -1.55
CA LYS A 74 21.58 9.74 -1.18
C LYS A 74 20.92 9.59 0.19
N THR A 75 20.57 10.72 0.79
CA THR A 75 19.84 10.81 2.06
C THR A 75 18.63 11.72 1.89
N TYR A 76 17.48 11.24 2.32
CA TYR A 76 16.17 11.90 2.18
C TYR A 76 15.62 12.18 3.57
N ALA A 77 15.12 13.39 3.80
CA ALA A 77 14.41 13.71 5.03
C ALA A 77 13.02 13.07 5.00
N VAL A 78 12.63 12.39 6.08
CA VAL A 78 11.32 11.74 6.19
C VAL A 78 10.46 12.62 7.08
N LYS A 79 9.26 12.96 6.59
CA LYS A 79 8.32 13.78 7.35
C LYS A 79 6.97 13.08 7.42
N ARG A 80 6.45 12.94 8.64
CA ARG A 80 5.07 12.49 8.86
C ARG A 80 4.11 13.60 8.43
N VAL A 81 3.16 13.25 7.57
CA VAL A 81 2.11 14.14 7.12
C VAL A 81 0.77 13.55 7.54
N GLU A 82 -0.03 14.33 8.25
CA GLU A 82 -1.38 13.93 8.63
C GLU A 82 -2.38 14.39 7.56
N THR A 83 -3.29 13.50 7.18
CA THR A 83 -4.39 13.83 6.26
C THR A 83 -5.71 13.83 7.04
N SER A 84 -6.64 14.71 6.68
CA SER A 84 -7.97 14.76 7.31
C SER A 84 -8.95 13.75 6.70
N ASN A 85 -8.51 13.00 5.70
CA ASN A 85 -9.32 12.02 4.98
C ASN A 85 -9.15 10.65 5.63
N THR A 86 -10.24 9.87 5.65
CA THR A 86 -10.14 8.44 6.00
C THR A 86 -9.66 7.69 4.76
N LEU A 87 -8.50 7.05 4.87
CA LEU A 87 -7.96 6.15 3.85
C LEU A 87 -8.06 4.72 4.39
N LEU A 88 -8.52 3.79 3.53
CA LEU A 88 -8.61 2.37 3.84
C LEU A 88 -7.79 1.60 2.81
N LEU A 89 -6.81 0.86 3.29
CA LEU A 89 -6.02 -0.06 2.46
C LEU A 89 -6.74 -1.40 2.41
N LEU A 90 -6.96 -1.90 1.20
CA LEU A 90 -7.62 -3.16 0.93
C LEU A 90 -6.72 -4.01 0.04
N GLN A 91 -6.61 -5.28 0.36
CA GLN A 91 -5.92 -6.27 -0.48
C GLN A 91 -6.95 -7.12 -1.22
N PRO A 92 -6.73 -7.42 -2.52
CA PRO A 92 -7.60 -8.31 -3.26
C PRO A 92 -7.59 -9.74 -2.69
N PRO A 93 -8.64 -10.53 -2.95
CA PRO A 93 -8.68 -11.94 -2.58
C PRO A 93 -7.51 -12.67 -3.26
N GLY A 94 -6.69 -13.35 -2.45
CA GLY A 94 -5.43 -13.97 -2.89
C GLY A 94 -4.16 -13.29 -2.34
N GLY A 95 -4.29 -12.14 -1.67
CA GLY A 95 -3.16 -11.44 -1.05
C GLY A 95 -2.27 -10.71 -2.08
N LEU A 96 -1.22 -10.05 -1.57
CA LEU A 96 -0.04 -9.71 -2.36
C LEU A 96 0.80 -10.99 -2.31
N GLY A 97 0.89 -11.75 -3.41
CA GLY A 97 1.50 -13.09 -3.37
C GLY A 97 2.84 -13.08 -2.61
N ASP A 98 2.94 -13.89 -1.57
CA ASP A 98 4.23 -14.26 -1.02
C ASP A 98 4.90 -15.12 -2.10
N ASP A 99 5.87 -14.57 -2.83
CA ASP A 99 6.85 -15.36 -3.59
C ASP A 99 7.73 -16.12 -2.57
N ASP A 100 7.12 -17.05 -1.83
CA ASP A 100 7.82 -18.18 -1.24
C ASP A 100 8.22 -19.09 -2.43
N ASP A 101 9.31 -18.72 -3.10
CA ASP A 101 10.17 -19.64 -3.86
C ASP A 101 10.74 -20.70 -2.88
N ASP A 102 9.87 -21.56 -2.36
CA ASP A 102 10.23 -22.90 -1.91
C ASP A 102 10.21 -23.81 -3.15
N ASP A 103 11.32 -23.81 -3.90
CA ASP A 103 11.67 -24.94 -4.77
C ASP A 103 13.10 -25.41 -4.40
N ASP A 104 13.16 -26.67 -3.94
CA ASP A 104 14.25 -27.46 -3.33
C ASP A 104 15.67 -27.34 -3.93
#